data_AF-A0A5K0XBG3-F1
#
_entry.id   AF-A0A5K0XBG3-F1
#
_cell.length_a   1.000
_cell.length_b   1.000
_cell.length_c   1.000
_cell.angle_alpha   90.00
_cell.angle_beta   90.00
_cell.angle_gamma   90.00
#
_symmetry.space_group_name_H-M   'P 1'
#
loop_
_entity.id
_entity.type
_entity.pdbx_description
1 polymer ?
#
loop_
_entity_poly.entity_id
_entity_poly.type
_entity_poly.pdbx_seq_one_letter_code
_entity_poly.pdbx_strand_id
1 'polypeptide(L)' 'DEIETPKVWSQICIQKMVELAKETTTMRRVLEPMFLYFDTRRHWLPKQGLAMLLLSDMCFLMESS' A
#
# COMPACT_ATOMS: atom_id res chain seq x y z
N ASP A 1 -15.61 -18.72 -5.34
CA ASP A 1 -15.50 -17.71 -6.41
C ASP A 1 -14.67 -16.49 -6.02
N GLU A 2 -15.02 -15.65 -5.02
CA GLU A 2 -14.17 -14.48 -4.68
C GLU A 2 -12.85 -14.81 -3.95
N ILE A 3 -12.80 -15.92 -3.21
CA ILE A 3 -11.60 -16.37 -2.46
C ILE A 3 -10.50 -16.88 -3.41
N GLU A 4 -10.80 -17.14 -4.69
CA GLU A 4 -9.90 -17.81 -5.62
C GLU A 4 -8.79 -16.91 -6.20
N THR A 5 -8.85 -15.58 -5.99
CA THR A 5 -7.85 -14.66 -6.54
C THR A 5 -7.31 -13.62 -5.54
N PRO A 6 -6.64 -14.04 -4.44
CA PRO A 6 -6.08 -13.13 -3.43
C PRO A 6 -5.18 -12.02 -4.01
N LYS A 7 -4.47 -12.31 -5.10
CA LYS A 7 -3.61 -11.35 -5.81
C LYS A 7 -4.40 -10.22 -6.49
N VAL A 8 -5.56 -10.52 -7.07
CA VAL A 8 -6.38 -9.51 -7.74
C VAL A 8 -6.96 -8.56 -6.70
N TRP A 9 -7.46 -9.10 -5.60
CA TRP A 9 -7.98 -8.30 -4.50
C TRP A 9 -6.93 -7.42 -3.83
N SER A 10 -5.71 -7.94 -3.60
CA SER A 10 -4.63 -7.13 -3.04
C SER A 10 -4.27 -5.94 -3.94
N GLN A 11 -4.27 -6.13 -5.26
CA GLN A 11 -4.03 -5.05 -6.23
C GLN A 11 -5.14 -4.00 -6.21
N ILE A 12 -6.41 -4.42 -6.21
CA ILE A 12 -7.56 -3.50 -6.12
C ILE A 12 -7.50 -2.69 -4.81
N CYS A 13 -7.16 -3.32 -3.69
CA CYS A 13 -7.01 -2.62 -2.41
C CYS A 13 -5.93 -1.52 -2.47
N ILE A 14 -4.76 -1.81 -3.05
CA ILE A 14 -3.69 -0.81 -3.18
C ILE A 14 -4.12 0.35 -4.07
N GLN A 15 -4.77 0.08 -5.21
CA GLN A 15 -5.32 1.12 -6.09
C GLN A 15 -6.29 2.04 -5.35
N LYS A 16 -7.21 1.47 -4.55
CA LYS A 16 -8.16 2.25 -3.75
C LYS A 16 -7.48 3.05 -2.64
N MET A 17 -6.44 2.51 -2.02
CA MET A 17 -5.63 3.26 -1.05
C MET A 17 -4.93 4.46 -1.70
N VAL A 18 -4.41 4.30 -2.93
CA VAL A 18 -3.81 5.40 -3.70
C VAL A 18 -4.84 6.46 -4.07
N GLU A 19 -6.01 6.05 -4.59
CA GLU A 19 -7.12 6.98 -4.88
C GLU A 19 -7.52 7.78 -3.64
N LEU A 20 -7.69 7.10 -2.50
CA LEU A 20 -7.97 7.75 -1.22
C LEU A 20 -6.84 8.70 -0.82
N ALA A 21 -5.57 8.37 -1.05
CA ALA A 21 -4.44 9.19 -0.68
C ALA A 21 -4.26 10.46 -1.55
N LYS A 22 -4.98 10.62 -2.66
CA LYS A 22 -4.88 11.81 -3.52
C LYS A 22 -5.31 13.11 -2.84
N GLU A 23 -6.27 13.05 -1.92
CA GLU A 23 -6.63 14.22 -1.13
C GLU A 23 -5.61 14.40 0.02
N THR A 24 -5.07 15.61 0.20
CA THR A 24 -3.99 15.86 1.17
C THR A 24 -4.37 15.49 2.61
N THR A 25 -5.66 15.62 2.96
CA THR A 25 -6.15 15.28 4.30
C THR A 25 -6.28 13.77 4.54
N THR A 26 -6.33 12.97 3.48
CA THR A 26 -6.47 11.51 3.53
C THR A 26 -5.15 10.80 3.26
N MET A 27 -4.17 11.46 2.60
CA MET A 27 -2.81 10.90 2.43
C MET A 27 -2.20 10.46 3.76
N ARG A 28 -2.23 11.32 4.78
CA ARG A 28 -1.73 10.98 6.11
C ARG A 28 -2.50 9.80 6.72
N ARG A 29 -3.82 9.77 6.55
CA ARG A 29 -4.70 8.70 7.08
C ARG A 29 -4.44 7.34 6.43
N VAL A 30 -3.93 7.32 5.20
CA VAL A 30 -3.53 6.08 4.50
C VAL A 30 -2.10 5.68 4.88
N LEU A 31 -1.15 6.60 4.81
CA LEU A 31 0.27 6.29 5.00
C LEU A 31 0.66 6.01 6.45
N GLU A 32 0.10 6.74 7.41
CA GLU A 32 0.43 6.59 8.84
C GLU A 32 0.16 5.17 9.39
N PRO A 33 -1.03 4.55 9.18
CA PRO A 33 -1.23 3.16 9.61
C PRO A 33 -0.39 2.15 8.81
N MET A 34 -0.07 2.45 7.55
CA MET A 34 0.78 1.58 6.72
C MET A 34 2.22 1.55 7.24
N PHE A 35 2.81 2.70 7.53
CA PHE A 35 4.14 2.78 8.14
C PHE A 35 4.19 2.10 9.51
N LEU A 36 3.17 2.33 10.35
CA LEU A 36 3.04 1.64 11.63
C LEU A 36 3.02 0.11 11.47
N TYR A 37 2.29 -0.40 10.47
CA TYR A 37 2.28 -1.83 10.17
C TYR A 37 3.66 -2.33 9.73
N PHE A 38 4.36 -1.60 8.87
CA PHE A 38 5.70 -1.96 8.44
C PHE A 38 6.72 -1.97 9.58
N ASP A 39 6.66 -0.98 10.47
CA ASP A 39 7.53 -0.88 11.64
C ASP A 39 7.29 -2.04 12.61
N THR A 40 6.03 -2.26 13.00
CA THR A 40 5.65 -3.26 14.00
C THR A 40 5.92 -4.69 13.53
N ARG A 41 5.79 -4.96 12.22
CA ARG A 41 6.03 -6.28 11.63
C ARG A 41 7.42 -6.44 11.01
N ARG A 42 8.28 -5.41 11.12
CA ARG A 42 9.63 -5.39 10.56
C ARG A 42 9.68 -5.61 9.05
N HIS A 43 8.66 -5.15 8.31
CA HIS A 43 8.58 -5.25 6.85
C HIS A 43 9.55 -4.30 6.11
N TRP A 44 10.34 -3.51 6.83
CA TRP A 44 11.47 -2.77 6.26
C TRP A 44 12.73 -3.65 6.10
N LEU A 45 12.80 -4.79 6.78
CA LEU A 45 13.98 -5.66 6.73
C LEU A 45 14.15 -6.29 5.33
N PRO A 46 15.34 -6.27 4.72
CA PRO A 46 15.55 -6.76 3.35
C PRO A 46 15.09 -8.20 3.09
N LYS A 47 15.17 -9.07 4.11
CA LYS A 47 14.76 -10.49 4.00
C LYS A 47 13.24 -10.71 3.99
N GLN A 48 12.47 -9.71 4.42
CA GLN A 48 11.00 -9.78 4.61
C GLN A 48 10.34 -8.51 4.02
N GLY A 49 11.06 -7.82 3.15
CA GLY A 49 10.92 -6.40 2.89
C GLY A 49 9.79 -6.07 1.94
N LEU A 50 8.55 -6.02 2.43
CA LEU A 50 7.39 -5.64 1.62
C LEU A 50 7.20 -4.12 1.55
N ALA A 51 7.77 -3.37 2.49
CA ALA A 51 7.54 -1.93 2.61
C ALA A 51 7.98 -1.16 1.37
N MET A 52 9.22 -1.38 0.91
CA MET A 52 9.75 -0.69 -0.28
C MET A 52 8.96 -1.02 -1.54
N LEU A 53 8.61 -2.30 -1.75
CA LEU A 53 7.83 -2.73 -2.91
C LEU A 53 6.47 -2.02 -2.95
N LEU A 54 5.74 -2.04 -1.84
CA LEU A 54 4.41 -1.43 -1.76
C LEU A 54 4.46 0.10 -1.89
N LEU A 55 5.46 0.76 -1.29
CA LEU A 55 5.61 2.21 -1.41
C LEU A 55 5.98 2.61 -2.84
N SER A 56 6.84 1.86 -3.52
CA SER A 56 7.15 2.09 -4.93
C SER A 56 5.91 1.92 -5.81
N ASP A 57 5.11 0.87 -5.59
CA ASP A 57 3.86 0.67 -6.32
C ASP A 57 2.88 1.82 -6.09
N MET A 58 2.73 2.28 -4.84
CA MET A 58 1.86 3.41 -4.52
C MET A 58 2.33 4.72 -5.16
N CYS A 59 3.62 5.03 -5.11
CA CYS A 59 4.19 6.22 -5.75
C CYS A 59 3.97 6.19 -7.26
N PHE A 60 4.27 5.05 -7.91
CA PHE A 60 4.06 4.87 -9.34
C PHE A 60 2.58 5.05 -9.72
N LEU A 61 1.67 4.42 -8.97
CA LEU A 61 0.23 4.53 -9.21
C LEU A 61 -0.26 5.97 -9.03
N MET A 62 0.25 6.69 -8.02
CA MET A 62 -0.10 8.08 -7.78
C MET A 62 0.37 9.00 -8.90
N GLU A 63 1.58 8.80 -9.43
CA GLU A 63 2.12 9.55 -10.58
C GLU A 63 1.38 9.25 -11.89
N SER A 64 0.85 8.04 -12.04
CA SER A 64 0.16 7.58 -13.25
C SER A 64 -1.33 7.98 -13.34
N SER A 65 -1.84 8.78 -12.40
CA SER A 65 -3.29 8.99 -12.19
C SER A 65 -3.68 10.44 -11.98
#